data_AF-A0A532DZE9-F1
#
_entry.id   AF-A0A532DZE9-F1
#
_cell.length_a   1.000
_cell.length_b   1.000
_cell.length_c   1.000
_cell.angle_alpha   90.00
_cell.angle_beta   90.00
_cell.angle_gamma   90.00
#
_symmetry.space_group_name_H-M   'P 1'
#
loop_
_entity.id
_entity.type
_entity.pdbx_description
1 polymer ?
#
loop_
_entity_poly.entity_id
_entity_poly.type
_entity_poly.pdbx_seq_one_letter_code
_entity_poly.pdbx_strand_id
1 'polypeptide(L)'
;MQTCPSCHQSLPEINRFCTQCGQRLAVTASPSPASASAPPPQPTTPEQLNLNILYGMVGTLILAVLLPPWETPPSQPPEFLGFHSVLSPPTPEAIISRMLLTIELTTVTIAGLYAAFFFRRRP
;
A
#
# COMPACT_ATOMS: atom_id res chain seq x y z
N MET A 1 32.19 17.82 24.57
CA MET A 1 32.61 16.88 23.50
C MET A 1 32.04 15.53 23.88
N GLN A 2 31.41 14.81 22.95
CA GLN A 2 30.73 13.54 23.22
C GLN A 2 31.42 12.40 22.46
N THR A 3 31.44 11.21 23.05
CA THR A 3 32.05 10.02 22.44
C THR A 3 30.97 9.13 21.84
N CYS A 4 31.18 8.70 20.59
CA CYS A 4 30.24 7.77 19.95
C CYS A 4 30.26 6.41 20.65
N PRO A 5 29.11 5.84 21.05
CA PRO A 5 29.07 4.54 21.73
C PRO A 5 29.41 3.35 20.82
N SER A 6 29.35 3.51 19.49
CA SER A 6 29.62 2.41 18.56
C SER A 6 31.06 2.36 18.06
N CYS A 7 31.68 3.50 17.77
CA CYS A 7 33.04 3.55 17.21
C CYS A 7 34.05 4.30 18.09
N HIS A 8 33.62 4.78 19.25
CA HIS A 8 34.45 5.50 20.23
C HIS A 8 35.14 6.77 19.72
N GLN A 9 34.73 7.28 18.55
CA GLN A 9 35.21 8.54 18.03
C GLN A 9 34.75 9.71 18.91
N SER A 10 35.64 10.67 19.16
CA SER A 10 35.30 11.94 19.80
C SER A 10 34.68 12.90 18.79
N LEU A 11 33.50 13.43 19.11
CA LEU A 11 32.78 14.38 18.27
C LEU A 11 32.33 15.61 19.08
N PRO A 12 32.14 16.76 18.41
CA PRO A 12 31.52 17.92 19.04
C PRO A 12 30.07 17.62 19.44
N GLU A 13 29.60 18.28 20.49
CA GLU A 13 28.26 18.05 21.06
C GLU A 13 27.11 18.48 20.14
N ILE A 14 27.43 19.27 19.10
CA ILE A 14 26.47 19.71 18.09
C ILE A 14 26.04 18.57 17.15
N ASN A 15 26.85 17.52 17.03
CA ASN A 15 26.58 16.43 16.10
C ASN A 15 25.44 15.55 16.61
N ARG A 16 24.35 15.47 15.84
CA ARG A 16 23.22 14.58 16.12
C ARG A 16 23.49 13.12 15.70
N PHE A 17 24.48 12.92 14.83
CA PHE A 17 24.91 11.63 14.30
C PHE A 17 26.43 11.58 14.24
N CYS A 18 27.01 10.38 14.36
CA CYS A 18 28.43 10.15 14.19
C CYS A 18 28.81 10.23 12.70
N THR A 19 29.77 11.08 12.36
CA THR A 19 30.27 11.24 10.98
C THR A 19 31.10 10.06 10.47
N GLN A 20 31.47 9.10 11.34
CA GLN A 20 32.25 7.92 10.98
C GLN A 20 31.39 6.66 10.81
N CYS A 21 30.49 6.37 11.75
CA CYS A 21 29.67 5.13 11.73
C CYS A 21 28.17 5.37 11.50
N GLY A 22 27.71 6.62 11.41
CA GLY A 22 26.30 6.96 11.22
C GLY A 22 25.42 6.84 12.47
N GLN A 23 25.95 6.35 13.60
CA GLN A 23 25.18 6.15 14.82
C GLN A 23 24.62 7.45 15.38
N ARG A 24 23.34 7.45 15.78
CA ARG A 24 22.69 8.63 16.38
C ARG A 24 23.25 8.92 17.77
N LEU A 25 23.63 10.16 18.03
CA LEU A 25 24.10 10.64 19.32
C LEU A 25 22.92 11.28 20.06
N ALA A 26 22.64 10.83 21.27
CA ALA A 26 21.55 11.38 22.08
C ALA A 26 21.98 12.77 22.60
N VAL A 27 21.52 13.82 21.93
CA VAL A 27 21.72 15.19 22.42
C VAL A 27 20.93 15.34 23.71
N THR A 28 21.63 15.45 24.83
CA THR A 28 21.06 15.78 26.14
C THR A 28 20.58 17.24 26.11
N ALA A 29 19.44 17.48 25.48
CA ALA A 29 18.67 18.68 25.76
C ALA A 29 18.23 18.59 27.22
N SER A 30 18.65 19.58 28.02
CA SER A 30 18.25 19.78 29.41
C SER A 30 16.76 19.48 29.62
N PRO A 31 16.38 18.73 30.68
CA PRO A 31 15.01 18.28 30.87
C PRO A 31 14.10 19.49 31.15
N SER A 32 13.23 19.82 30.20
CA SER A 32 12.05 20.62 30.47
C SER A 32 11.05 19.73 31.23
N PRO A 33 10.63 20.07 32.46
CA PRO A 33 9.67 19.28 33.22
C PRO A 33 8.26 19.58 32.71
N ALA A 34 7.93 19.11 31.50
CA ALA A 34 6.59 19.19 30.94
C ALA A 34 6.38 18.11 29.88
N SER A 35 6.34 16.84 30.29
CA SER A 35 5.54 15.77 29.67
C SER A 35 5.82 14.43 30.33
N ALA A 36 5.43 14.29 31.59
CA ALA A 36 5.14 12.98 32.15
C ALA A 36 3.77 12.52 31.63
N SER A 37 3.63 12.27 30.32
CA SER A 37 2.45 11.65 29.67
C SER A 37 2.67 11.32 28.17
N ALA A 38 3.91 11.11 27.71
CA ALA A 38 4.14 10.64 26.35
C ALA A 38 4.47 9.13 26.38
N PRO A 39 3.73 8.27 25.66
CA PRO A 39 4.10 6.87 25.50
C PRO A 39 5.52 6.77 24.90
N PRO A 40 6.30 5.74 25.26
CA PRO A 40 7.68 5.59 24.77
C PRO A 40 7.72 5.60 23.23
N PRO A 41 8.78 6.16 22.61
CA PRO A 41 8.95 6.11 21.17
C PRO A 41 9.11 4.64 20.77
N GLN A 42 8.05 4.10 20.17
CA GLN A 42 8.08 2.76 19.62
C GLN A 42 9.17 2.69 18.54
N PRO A 43 9.96 1.61 18.49
CA PRO A 43 10.90 1.39 17.40
C PRO A 43 10.10 1.44 16.10
N THR A 44 10.51 2.30 15.17
CA THR A 44 10.01 2.30 13.80
C THR A 44 10.46 1.00 13.14
N THR A 45 9.74 -0.09 13.41
CA THR A 45 9.67 -1.20 12.47
C THR A 45 9.25 -0.56 11.16
N PRO A 46 10.01 -0.74 10.06
CA PRO A 46 9.66 -0.16 8.78
C PRO A 46 8.20 -0.53 8.52
N GLU A 47 7.35 0.48 8.27
CA GLU A 47 5.90 0.36 8.10
C GLU A 47 5.61 -0.88 7.25
N GLN A 48 5.31 -1.99 7.92
CA GLN A 48 5.25 -3.29 7.28
C GLN A 48 3.94 -3.27 6.51
N LEU A 49 4.05 -3.09 5.19
CA LEU A 49 2.91 -3.16 4.30
C LEU A 49 2.15 -4.46 4.62
N ASN A 50 0.90 -4.32 5.05
CA ASN A 50 0.11 -5.47 5.50
C ASN A 50 -0.04 -6.45 4.33
N LEU A 51 0.74 -7.53 4.39
CA LEU A 51 0.85 -8.52 3.31
C LEU A 51 -0.52 -9.13 2.99
N ASN A 52 -1.40 -9.28 3.98
CA ASN A 52 -2.75 -9.79 3.75
C ASN A 52 -3.58 -8.85 2.86
N ILE A 53 -3.40 -7.53 3.01
CA ILE A 53 -4.09 -6.53 2.18
C ILE A 53 -3.50 -6.51 0.78
N LEU A 54 -2.17 -6.59 0.66
CA LEU A 54 -1.49 -6.66 -0.63
C LEU A 54 -1.96 -7.90 -1.41
N TYR A 55 -1.95 -9.08 -0.78
CA TYR A 55 -2.41 -10.31 -1.41
C TYR A 55 -3.91 -10.27 -1.72
N GLY A 56 -4.71 -9.62 -0.89
CA GLY A 56 -6.11 -9.34 -1.19
C GLY A 56 -6.28 -8.54 -2.48
N MET A 57 -5.59 -7.40 -2.61
CA MET A 57 -5.66 -6.53 -3.80
C MET A 57 -5.19 -7.25 -5.07
N VAL A 58 -4.08 -7.99 -5.00
CA VAL A 58 -3.56 -8.78 -6.12
C VAL A 58 -4.55 -9.87 -6.52
N GLY A 59 -5.17 -10.55 -5.54
CA GLY A 59 -6.19 -11.57 -5.78
C GLY A 59 -7.41 -11.01 -6.53
N THR A 60 -7.92 -9.85 -6.12
CA THR A 60 -9.06 -9.21 -6.80
C THR A 60 -8.71 -8.78 -8.22
N LEU A 61 -7.50 -8.25 -8.44
CA LEU A 61 -7.02 -7.89 -9.77
C LEU A 61 -6.87 -9.10 -10.70
N ILE A 62 -6.34 -10.22 -10.19
CA ILE A 62 -6.24 -11.47 -10.96
C ILE A 62 -7.64 -11.99 -11.31
N LEU A 63 -8.58 -11.95 -10.37
CA LEU A 63 -9.95 -12.41 -10.59
C LEU A 63 -10.68 -11.57 -11.66
N ALA A 64 -10.51 -10.24 -11.62
CA ALA A 64 -11.02 -9.32 -12.65
C ALA A 64 -10.46 -9.65 -14.04
N VAL A 65 -9.15 -9.95 -14.14
CA VAL A 65 -8.52 -10.34 -15.42
C VAL A 65 -9.01 -11.70 -15.92
N LEU A 66 -9.26 -12.66 -15.01
CA LEU A 66 -9.74 -14.00 -15.36
C LEU A 66 -11.23 -14.03 -15.73
N LEU A 67 -12.03 -13.09 -15.21
CA LEU A 67 -13.46 -12.96 -15.50
C LEU A 67 -13.76 -11.61 -16.17
N PRO A 68 -13.26 -11.38 -17.41
CA PRO A 68 -13.49 -10.12 -18.08
C PRO A 68 -14.98 -9.93 -18.39
N PRO A 69 -15.47 -8.68 -18.41
CA PRO A 69 -16.82 -8.36 -18.85
C PRO A 69 -16.92 -8.62 -20.35
N TRP A 70 -17.45 -9.80 -20.69
CA TRP A 70 -17.73 -10.19 -22.06
C TRP A 70 -18.90 -9.35 -22.59
N GLU A 71 -18.75 -8.75 -23.77
CA GLU A 71 -19.85 -8.10 -24.48
C GLU A 71 -20.40 -9.02 -25.58
N THR A 72 -21.69 -8.90 -25.87
CA THR A 72 -22.34 -9.59 -27.00
C THR A 72 -21.81 -9.07 -28.35
N PRO A 73 -21.83 -9.90 -29.40
CA PRO A 73 -21.46 -9.47 -30.75
C PRO A 73 -22.31 -8.29 -31.25
N PRO A 74 -21.76 -7.41 -32.12
CA PRO A 74 -22.43 -6.20 -32.61
C PRO A 74 -23.69 -6.45 -33.47
N SER A 75 -23.98 -7.72 -33.78
CA SER A 75 -25.18 -8.15 -34.51
C SER A 75 -26.43 -8.30 -33.63
N GLN A 76 -26.29 -8.19 -32.31
CA GLN A 76 -27.38 -8.29 -31.34
C GLN A 76 -27.52 -6.97 -30.57
N PRO A 77 -28.73 -6.61 -30.10
CA PRO A 77 -28.92 -5.42 -29.28
C PRO A 77 -28.00 -5.48 -28.05
N PRO A 78 -27.43 -4.34 -27.62
CA PRO A 78 -26.45 -4.30 -26.53
C PRO A 78 -27.13 -4.65 -25.21
N GLU A 79 -27.16 -5.92 -24.89
CA GLU A 79 -27.57 -6.41 -23.58
C GLU A 79 -26.32 -6.58 -22.73
N PHE A 80 -26.26 -5.83 -21.63
CA PHE A 80 -25.17 -5.94 -20.65
C PHE A 80 -25.28 -7.30 -19.95
N LEU A 81 -24.70 -8.33 -20.54
CA LEU A 81 -24.57 -9.67 -19.95
C LEU A 81 -23.56 -9.61 -18.79
N GLY A 82 -24.00 -9.11 -17.63
CA GLY A 82 -23.20 -9.05 -16.41
C GLY A 82 -22.81 -10.44 -15.88
N PHE A 83 -23.31 -10.84 -14.71
CA PHE A 83 -22.96 -12.15 -14.12
C PHE A 83 -23.57 -13.38 -14.82
N HIS A 84 -24.39 -13.20 -15.86
CA HIS A 84 -24.97 -14.32 -16.62
C HIS A 84 -23.91 -15.21 -17.29
N SER A 85 -22.75 -14.65 -17.63
CA SER A 85 -21.60 -15.34 -18.24
C SER A 85 -20.85 -16.29 -17.28
N VAL A 86 -21.16 -16.23 -15.97
CA VAL A 86 -20.60 -17.16 -14.96
C VAL A 86 -21.35 -18.50 -14.97
N LEU A 87 -22.63 -18.50 -15.38
CA LEU A 87 -23.50 -19.68 -15.41
C LEU A 87 -23.75 -20.22 -16.83
N SER A 88 -23.50 -19.40 -17.85
CA SER A 88 -23.68 -19.74 -19.26
C SER A 88 -22.36 -19.55 -20.01
N PRO A 89 -21.80 -20.58 -20.69
CA PRO A 89 -20.54 -20.44 -21.40
C PRO A 89 -20.64 -19.37 -22.50
N PRO A 90 -19.59 -18.55 -22.70
CA PRO A 90 -19.60 -17.51 -23.72
C PRO A 90 -19.75 -18.14 -25.11
N THR A 91 -20.66 -17.60 -25.92
CA THR A 91 -20.78 -17.97 -27.33
C THR A 91 -19.46 -17.64 -28.05
N PRO A 92 -19.03 -18.44 -29.03
CA PRO A 92 -17.70 -18.32 -29.67
C PRO A 92 -17.41 -16.97 -30.35
N GLU A 93 -18.43 -16.15 -30.56
CA GLU A 93 -18.33 -14.82 -31.19
C GLU A 93 -18.25 -13.66 -30.17
N ALA A 94 -18.17 -13.95 -28.87
CA ALA A 94 -18.11 -12.92 -27.84
C ALA A 94 -16.81 -12.09 -27.92
N ILE A 95 -16.92 -10.78 -27.83
CA ILE A 95 -15.80 -9.85 -27.98
C ILE A 95 -15.43 -9.27 -26.62
N ILE A 96 -14.13 -9.21 -26.33
CA ILE A 96 -13.62 -8.52 -25.13
C ILE A 96 -13.68 -7.01 -25.39
N SER A 97 -14.55 -6.32 -24.67
CA SER A 97 -14.68 -4.87 -24.82
C SER A 97 -13.54 -4.14 -24.15
N ARG A 98 -12.78 -3.40 -24.96
CA ARG A 98 -11.69 -2.54 -24.47
C ARG A 98 -12.23 -1.43 -23.56
N MET A 99 -13.46 -0.97 -23.76
CA MET A 99 -14.06 0.08 -22.93
C MET A 99 -14.39 -0.46 -21.53
N LEU A 100 -15.11 -1.58 -21.44
CA LEU A 100 -15.47 -2.16 -20.14
C LEU A 100 -14.25 -2.67 -19.37
N LEU A 101 -13.27 -3.28 -20.05
CA LEU A 101 -12.02 -3.68 -19.42
C LEU A 101 -11.28 -2.47 -18.81
N THR A 102 -11.29 -1.33 -19.49
CA THR A 102 -10.68 -0.10 -18.96
C THR A 102 -11.44 0.42 -17.74
N ILE A 103 -12.78 0.41 -17.77
CA ILE A 103 -13.63 0.82 -16.65
C ILE A 103 -13.39 -0.09 -15.43
N GLU A 104 -13.28 -1.40 -15.64
CA GLU A 104 -13.01 -2.36 -14.58
C GLU A 104 -11.62 -2.13 -13.97
N LEU A 105 -10.56 -2.11 -14.78
CA LEU A 105 -9.18 -1.91 -14.32
C LEU A 105 -9.03 -0.60 -13.55
N THR A 106 -9.62 0.49 -14.04
CA THR A 106 -9.57 1.80 -13.37
C THR A 106 -10.34 1.78 -12.05
N THR A 107 -11.53 1.17 -12.02
CA THR A 107 -12.33 1.04 -10.79
C THR A 107 -11.62 0.23 -9.72
N VAL A 108 -11.01 -0.92 -10.08
CA VAL A 108 -10.23 -1.73 -9.13
C VAL A 108 -9.00 -0.98 -8.62
N THR A 109 -8.32 -0.22 -9.48
CA THR A 109 -7.17 0.58 -9.09
C THR A 109 -7.56 1.67 -8.08
N ILE A 110 -8.65 2.40 -8.34
CA ILE A 110 -9.17 3.44 -7.44
C ILE A 110 -9.59 2.82 -6.10
N ALA A 111 -10.34 1.70 -6.13
CA ALA A 111 -10.76 0.99 -4.92
C ALA A 111 -9.55 0.52 -4.07
N GLY A 112 -8.50 0.00 -4.71
CA GLY A 112 -7.26 -0.39 -4.04
C GLY A 112 -6.56 0.79 -3.36
N LEU A 113 -6.50 1.95 -4.02
CA LEU A 113 -5.94 3.18 -3.45
C LEU A 113 -6.70 3.63 -2.19
N TYR A 114 -8.03 3.65 -2.25
CA TYR A 114 -8.87 4.00 -1.10
C TYR A 114 -8.75 2.99 0.04
N ALA A 115 -8.71 1.70 -0.27
CA ALA A 115 -8.49 0.65 0.73
C ALA A 115 -7.15 0.83 1.44
N ALA A 116 -6.06 1.06 0.71
CA ALA A 116 -4.73 1.29 1.28
C ALA A 116 -4.72 2.48 2.27
N PHE A 117 -5.41 3.57 1.93
CA PHE A 117 -5.54 4.72 2.83
C PHE A 117 -6.39 4.42 4.07
N PHE A 118 -7.51 3.71 3.91
CA PHE A 118 -8.40 3.34 5.01
C PHE A 118 -7.71 2.42 6.03
N PHE A 119 -6.97 1.42 5.57
CA PHE A 119 -6.27 0.50 6.46
C PHE A 119 -5.05 1.12 7.15
N ARG A 120 -4.43 2.14 6.57
CA ARG A 120 -3.35 2.92 7.22
C ARG A 120 -3.82 3.71 8.44
N ARG A 121 -5.12 4.00 8.54
CA ARG A 121 -5.71 4.76 9.67
C ARG A 121 -6.25 3.89 10.80
N ARG A 122 -6.12 2.56 10.73
CA ARG A 122 -6.52 1.69 11.85
C ARG A 122 -5.35 1.59 12.86
N PRO A 123 -5.56 1.99 14.12
CA PRO A 123 -4.52 2.01 15.15
C PRO A 123 -4.05 0.61 15.56
#